data_AF-F4MU73-F1
#
_entry.id   AF-F4MU73-F1
#
_cell.length_a   1.000
_cell.length_b   1.000
_cell.length_c   1.000
_cell.angle_alpha   90.00
_cell.angle_beta   90.00
_cell.angle_gamma   90.00
#
_symmetry.space_group_name_H-M   'P 1'
#
loop_
_entity.id
_entity.type
_entity.pdbx_description
1 polymer ?
#
loop_
_entity_poly.entity_id
_entity_poly.type
_entity_poly.pdbx_seq_one_letter_code
_entity_poly.pdbx_strand_id
1 'polypeptide(L)'
;MPNDLHQRYYLQPLEHCVTLMQQLPATESGHHAYLGGMVDHLLETVAYAARLSKNYLLPVGAQPEDQASQSTAWNAVIVYAAMLQSLDKLYQIEIELQSGLRWIPLNSLSGEPYRFRFTPMADAVQAQSLSAMLACKIIPYEALIWLSTWPNVLKTLSLYLTGFRHESGIVNTIVLDAIRVSAGSSFESPAELPVDTTNEQLIITGYDGADIKQDTFPIAQNERFNLGSIFHQWVKKSILEQLISVNTIDSSVFIIADYVFMRSPTIFYQFMAENKQALGEPPCDWRMVQKQFEKLKLHKRQTNGVNVYCCEEKEGSKSFNGYLIPVAKIYGTVSPPADSLLMILRQ
;
A
#
# COMPACT_ATOMS: atom_id res chain seq x y z
N MET A 1 -15.07 11.50 22.82
CA MET A 1 -14.67 10.52 23.84
C MET A 1 -14.56 11.24 25.18
N PRO A 2 -14.95 10.64 26.32
CA PRO A 2 -14.67 11.17 27.66
C PRO A 2 -13.16 11.38 27.88
N ASN A 3 -12.78 12.39 28.68
CA ASN A 3 -11.37 12.78 28.88
C ASN A 3 -10.50 11.64 29.44
N ASP A 4 -11.03 10.84 30.36
CA ASP A 4 -10.29 9.71 30.96
C ASP A 4 -9.97 8.61 29.93
N LEU A 5 -10.89 8.35 28.99
CA LEU A 5 -10.66 7.42 27.89
C LEU A 5 -9.68 7.98 26.88
N HIS A 6 -9.72 9.30 26.62
CA HIS A 6 -8.74 9.95 25.75
C HIS A 6 -7.32 9.84 26.32
N GLN A 7 -7.16 10.10 27.63
CA GLN A 7 -5.87 9.97 28.30
C GLN A 7 -5.35 8.53 28.22
N ARG A 8 -6.20 7.54 28.51
CA ARG A 8 -5.81 6.13 28.53
C ARG A 8 -5.53 5.56 27.13
N TYR A 9 -6.33 5.91 26.13
CA TYR A 9 -6.24 5.29 24.79
C TYR A 9 -5.33 6.04 23.82
N TYR A 10 -5.00 7.30 24.07
CA TYR A 10 -4.17 8.08 23.15
C TYR A 10 -2.91 8.65 23.80
N LEU A 11 -3.06 9.32 24.96
CA LEU A 11 -1.90 9.98 25.58
C LEU A 11 -0.91 8.98 26.17
N GLN A 12 -1.35 7.98 26.94
CA GLN A 12 -0.45 6.98 27.50
C GLN A 12 0.32 6.19 26.43
N PRO A 13 -0.30 5.71 25.34
CA PRO A 13 0.43 5.09 24.23
C PRO A 13 1.43 6.05 23.57
N LEU A 14 1.04 7.31 23.37
CA LEU A 14 1.92 8.32 22.78
C LEU A 14 3.15 8.59 23.68
N GLU A 15 2.94 8.78 24.98
CA GLU A 15 4.01 8.97 25.98
C GLU A 15 4.97 7.79 26.01
N HIS A 16 4.45 6.56 25.88
CA HIS A 16 5.26 5.36 25.77
C HIS A 16 6.11 5.39 24.48
N CYS A 17 5.54 5.72 23.33
CA CYS A 17 6.29 5.91 22.09
C CYS A 17 7.41 6.95 22.26
N VAL A 18 7.10 8.12 22.83
CA VAL A 18 8.08 9.19 23.07
C VAL A 18 9.21 8.72 24.01
N THR A 19 8.85 7.94 25.05
CA THR A 19 9.83 7.36 25.97
C THR A 19 10.77 6.35 25.28
N LEU A 20 10.31 5.63 24.27
CA LEU A 20 11.17 4.74 23.48
C LEU A 20 12.05 5.51 22.50
N MET A 21 11.53 6.60 21.92
CA MET A 21 12.23 7.42 20.92
C MET A 21 13.30 8.33 21.53
N GLN A 22 13.14 8.76 22.78
CA GLN A 22 14.10 9.61 23.49
C GLN A 22 14.54 10.81 22.62
N GLN A 23 15.85 11.04 22.51
CA GLN A 23 16.46 12.08 21.68
C GLN A 23 17.01 11.53 20.36
N LEU A 24 16.50 10.39 19.88
CA LEU A 24 17.01 9.76 18.67
C LEU A 24 16.62 10.57 17.42
N PRO A 25 17.51 10.69 16.42
CA PRO A 25 17.14 11.18 15.09
C PRO A 25 16.27 10.16 14.36
N ALA A 26 15.34 10.62 13.52
CA ALA A 26 14.47 9.72 12.75
C ALA A 26 15.18 9.14 11.51
N THR A 27 16.20 9.83 11.01
CA THR A 27 16.95 9.50 9.78
C THR A 27 18.42 9.94 9.91
N GLU A 28 19.30 9.34 9.10
CA GLU A 28 20.72 9.75 9.02
C GLU A 28 20.90 11.16 8.43
N SER A 29 20.00 11.56 7.54
CA SER A 29 20.01 12.85 6.85
C SER A 29 18.59 13.30 6.51
N GLY A 30 18.43 14.58 6.13
CA GLY A 30 17.14 15.15 5.74
C GLY A 30 16.37 15.80 6.89
N HIS A 31 15.05 15.87 6.75
CA HIS A 31 14.18 16.74 7.57
C HIS A 31 14.23 16.45 9.07
N HIS A 32 14.31 15.18 9.47
CA HIS A 32 14.29 14.74 10.89
C HIS A 32 15.64 14.18 11.37
N ALA A 33 16.75 14.61 10.77
CA ALA A 33 18.10 14.15 11.10
C ALA A 33 18.79 15.01 12.19
N TYR A 34 18.12 15.16 13.33
CA TYR A 34 18.63 15.88 14.49
C TYR A 34 18.16 15.19 15.78
N LEU A 35 18.79 15.51 16.93
CA LEU A 35 18.41 14.94 18.21
C LEU A 35 16.96 15.31 18.57
N GLY A 36 16.13 14.32 18.84
CA GLY A 36 14.70 14.49 19.07
C GLY A 36 13.84 14.42 17.80
N GLY A 37 14.45 14.42 16.61
CA GLY A 37 13.74 14.40 15.34
C GLY A 37 12.81 13.20 15.14
N MET A 38 13.05 12.07 15.83
CA MET A 38 12.13 10.93 15.79
C MET A 38 10.80 11.21 16.51
N VAL A 39 10.84 11.97 17.61
CA VAL A 39 9.63 12.41 18.32
C VAL A 39 8.85 13.38 17.46
N ASP A 40 9.52 14.32 16.81
CA ASP A 40 8.86 15.26 15.90
C ASP A 40 8.23 14.52 14.70
N HIS A 41 8.95 13.56 14.11
CA HIS A 41 8.43 12.69 13.06
C HIS A 41 7.16 11.94 13.50
N LEU A 42 7.15 11.39 14.72
CA LEU A 42 5.99 10.71 15.30
C LEU A 42 4.80 11.66 15.42
N LEU A 43 5.02 12.81 16.06
CA LEU A 43 3.95 13.77 16.35
C LEU A 43 3.35 14.34 15.07
N GLU A 44 4.19 14.71 14.11
CA GLU A 44 3.75 15.18 12.79
C GLU A 44 2.96 14.11 12.04
N THR A 45 3.48 12.88 11.99
CA THR A 45 2.82 11.77 11.27
C THR A 45 1.46 11.46 11.88
N VAL A 46 1.35 11.40 13.22
CA VAL A 46 0.08 11.20 13.92
C VAL A 46 -0.89 12.35 13.67
N ALA A 47 -0.42 13.60 13.76
CA ALA A 47 -1.24 14.78 13.52
C ALA A 47 -1.76 14.83 12.08
N TYR A 48 -0.91 14.55 11.09
CA TYR A 48 -1.29 14.51 9.68
C TYR A 48 -2.25 13.36 9.40
N ALA A 49 -2.01 12.15 9.94
CA ALA A 49 -2.91 11.02 9.77
C ALA A 49 -4.31 11.31 10.34
N ALA A 50 -4.38 11.91 11.54
CA ALA A 50 -5.64 12.32 12.15
C ALA A 50 -6.34 13.46 11.39
N ARG A 51 -5.58 14.32 10.71
CA ARG A 51 -6.15 15.38 9.85
C ARG A 51 -6.69 14.78 8.56
N LEU A 52 -5.92 13.92 7.90
CA LEU A 52 -6.30 13.25 6.65
C LEU A 52 -7.51 12.34 6.85
N SER A 53 -7.61 11.65 7.99
CA SER A 53 -8.74 10.75 8.26
C SER A 53 -10.09 11.46 8.22
N LYS A 54 -10.15 12.75 8.54
CA LYS A 54 -11.39 13.55 8.49
C LYS A 54 -11.93 13.73 7.07
N ASN A 55 -11.09 13.55 6.06
CA ASN A 55 -11.50 13.61 4.65
C ASN A 55 -12.16 12.31 4.17
N TYR A 56 -12.17 11.26 5.01
CA TYR A 56 -12.74 9.96 4.68
C TYR A 56 -13.93 9.64 5.56
N LEU A 57 -14.99 9.15 4.93
CA LEU A 57 -16.11 8.53 5.63
C LEU A 57 -15.79 7.05 5.82
N LEU A 58 -15.41 6.67 7.04
CA LEU A 58 -14.99 5.32 7.39
C LEU A 58 -16.06 4.58 8.20
N PRO A 59 -16.32 3.30 7.90
CA PRO A 59 -15.73 2.51 6.82
C PRO A 59 -16.28 2.88 5.44
N VAL A 60 -15.42 2.81 4.41
CA VAL A 60 -15.79 3.15 3.03
C VAL A 60 -16.87 2.20 2.52
N GLY A 61 -17.95 2.75 1.95
CA GLY A 61 -19.05 1.98 1.38
C GLY A 61 -20.11 1.50 2.37
N ALA A 62 -19.94 1.75 3.68
CA ALA A 62 -21.00 1.52 4.67
C ALA A 62 -22.05 2.62 4.65
N GLN A 63 -23.22 2.34 5.24
CA GLN A 63 -24.28 3.35 5.37
C GLN A 63 -23.83 4.49 6.30
N PRO A 64 -24.32 5.73 6.11
CA PRO A 64 -23.92 6.87 6.93
C PRO A 64 -24.09 6.67 8.44
N GLU A 65 -25.14 5.95 8.85
CA GLU A 65 -25.41 5.61 10.26
C GLU A 65 -24.33 4.67 10.83
N ASP A 66 -23.92 3.66 10.06
CA ASP A 66 -22.84 2.75 10.41
C ASP A 66 -21.49 3.48 10.46
N GLN A 67 -21.24 4.39 9.51
CA GLN A 67 -20.02 5.21 9.51
C GLN A 67 -19.95 6.12 10.73
N ALA A 68 -21.05 6.79 11.08
CA ALA A 68 -21.12 7.65 12.26
C ALA A 68 -20.88 6.86 13.55
N SER A 69 -21.50 5.69 13.70
CA SER A 69 -21.40 4.87 14.91
C SER A 69 -19.98 4.30 15.15
N GLN A 70 -19.19 4.10 14.10
CA GLN A 70 -17.84 3.50 14.17
C GLN A 70 -16.70 4.51 13.96
N SER A 71 -17.02 5.76 13.63
CA SER A 71 -16.04 6.82 13.29
C SER A 71 -14.91 6.97 14.32
N THR A 72 -15.25 6.89 15.62
CA THR A 72 -14.26 7.02 16.71
C THR A 72 -13.29 5.84 16.73
N ALA A 73 -13.77 4.64 16.42
CA ALA A 73 -12.97 3.41 16.39
C ALA A 73 -11.99 3.42 15.20
N TRP A 74 -12.46 3.83 14.02
CA TRP A 74 -11.60 3.99 12.84
C TRP A 74 -10.51 5.05 13.04
N ASN A 75 -10.86 6.19 13.65
CA ASN A 75 -9.87 7.20 14.02
C ASN A 75 -8.83 6.66 15.01
N ALA A 76 -9.25 5.87 16.00
CA ALA A 76 -8.31 5.21 16.92
C ALA A 76 -7.32 4.30 16.18
N VAL A 77 -7.80 3.46 15.26
CA VAL A 77 -6.96 2.57 14.46
C VAL A 77 -5.94 3.35 13.63
N ILE A 78 -6.34 4.45 13.00
CA ILE A 78 -5.43 5.30 12.22
C ILE A 78 -4.34 5.91 13.10
N VAL A 79 -4.70 6.41 14.29
CA VAL A 79 -3.74 6.97 15.23
C VAL A 79 -2.75 5.90 15.71
N TYR A 80 -3.22 4.72 16.10
CA TYR A 80 -2.33 3.61 16.48
C TYR A 80 -1.44 3.18 15.31
N ALA A 81 -1.98 3.09 14.10
CA ALA A 81 -1.22 2.75 12.91
C ALA A 81 -0.10 3.77 12.62
N ALA A 82 -0.38 5.07 12.74
CA ALA A 82 0.59 6.14 12.57
C ALA A 82 1.69 6.12 13.66
N MET A 83 1.31 5.91 14.92
CA MET A 83 2.25 5.79 16.03
C MET A 83 3.24 4.65 15.79
N LEU A 84 2.73 3.47 15.45
CA LEU A 84 3.54 2.27 15.33
C LEU A 84 4.39 2.25 14.06
N GLN A 85 3.90 2.85 12.97
CA GLN A 85 4.69 3.03 11.76
C GLN A 85 5.93 3.90 12.00
N SER A 86 5.83 4.88 12.91
CA SER A 86 6.95 5.73 13.28
C SER A 86 8.02 4.98 14.08
N LEU A 87 7.63 3.94 14.84
CA LEU A 87 8.55 3.11 15.63
C LEU A 87 9.39 2.15 14.78
N ASP A 88 9.00 1.86 13.54
CA ASP A 88 9.79 0.99 12.66
C ASP A 88 11.22 1.54 12.45
N LYS A 89 11.41 2.86 12.65
CA LYS A 89 12.72 3.53 12.61
C LYS A 89 13.65 3.08 13.75
N LEU A 90 13.14 2.63 14.89
CA LEU A 90 13.95 2.15 16.01
C LEU A 90 14.76 0.90 15.63
N TYR A 91 14.26 0.08 14.71
CA TYR A 91 14.97 -1.12 14.24
C TYR A 91 16.12 -0.81 13.29
N GLN A 92 16.26 0.45 12.86
CA GLN A 92 17.37 0.93 12.03
C GLN A 92 18.46 1.60 12.87
N ILE A 93 18.29 1.67 14.20
CA ILE A 93 19.24 2.30 15.11
C ILE A 93 19.71 1.26 16.12
N GLU A 94 21.02 0.99 16.11
CA GLU A 94 21.65 0.25 17.20
C GLU A 94 22.10 1.22 18.28
N ILE A 95 21.77 0.91 19.52
CA ILE A 95 22.13 1.71 20.70
C ILE A 95 22.98 0.87 21.64
N GLU A 96 24.10 1.43 22.06
CA GLU A 96 24.97 0.87 23.09
C GLU A 96 25.02 1.83 24.28
N LEU A 97 24.64 1.29 25.44
CA LEU A 97 24.63 2.00 26.72
C LEU A 97 26.05 2.14 27.26
N GLN A 98 26.26 3.06 28.20
CA GLN A 98 27.53 3.24 28.90
C GLN A 98 27.99 1.94 29.60
N SER A 99 27.06 1.12 30.09
CA SER A 99 27.33 -0.21 30.64
C SER A 99 27.87 -1.23 29.63
N GLY A 100 27.89 -0.91 28.33
CA GLY A 100 28.28 -1.81 27.23
C GLY A 100 27.14 -2.74 26.77
N LEU A 101 25.96 -2.64 27.40
CA LEU A 101 24.78 -3.38 26.98
C LEU A 101 24.18 -2.77 25.70
N ARG A 102 23.70 -3.63 24.80
CA ARG A 102 22.89 -3.19 23.66
C ARG A 102 21.44 -3.03 24.08
N TRP A 103 20.84 -1.90 23.72
CA TRP A 103 19.42 -1.70 23.95
C TRP A 103 18.58 -2.35 22.85
N ILE A 104 17.43 -2.87 23.25
CA ILE A 104 16.44 -3.47 22.36
C ILE A 104 15.16 -2.64 22.47
N PRO A 105 14.50 -2.24 21.36
CA PRO A 105 13.26 -1.45 21.32
C PRO A 105 12.01 -2.10 21.92
N LEU A 106 12.16 -2.99 22.90
CA LEU A 106 11.07 -3.61 23.64
C LEU A 106 10.98 -3.09 25.08
N ASN A 107 12.01 -2.43 25.59
CA ASN A 107 12.08 -1.92 26.96
C ASN A 107 12.44 -0.43 26.95
N SER A 108 12.06 0.32 27.97
CA SER A 108 12.52 1.70 28.13
C SER A 108 14.04 1.75 28.34
N LEU A 109 14.71 2.77 27.81
CA LEU A 109 16.14 3.02 28.02
C LEU A 109 16.42 3.33 29.51
N SER A 110 17.53 2.81 30.05
CA SER A 110 17.86 2.85 31.49
C SER A 110 18.30 4.22 32.02
N GLY A 111 18.08 5.32 31.29
CA GLY A 111 18.54 6.67 31.65
C GLY A 111 20.07 6.85 31.61
N GLU A 112 20.83 5.79 31.32
CA GLU A 112 22.27 5.83 31.11
C GLU A 112 22.62 6.62 29.83
N PRO A 113 23.78 7.31 29.81
CA PRO A 113 24.35 7.82 28.58
C PRO A 113 24.52 6.69 27.55
N TYR A 114 24.30 6.99 26.28
CA TYR A 114 24.37 6.01 25.21
C TYR A 114 25.03 6.60 23.96
N ARG A 115 25.52 5.71 23.10
CA ARG A 115 25.87 6.02 21.72
C ARG A 115 24.96 5.23 20.79
N PHE A 116 24.76 5.75 19.58
CA PHE A 116 23.96 5.08 18.58
C PHE A 116 24.63 5.12 17.22
N ARG A 117 24.23 4.20 16.35
CA ARG A 117 24.57 4.20 14.93
C ARG A 117 23.39 3.69 14.12
N PHE A 118 23.26 4.18 12.90
CA PHE A 118 22.31 3.62 11.96
C PHE A 118 22.85 2.31 11.39
N THR A 119 21.92 1.41 11.09
CA THR A 119 22.22 0.08 10.54
C THR A 119 21.24 -0.23 9.42
N PRO A 120 21.71 -0.77 8.29
CA PRO A 120 20.82 -1.24 7.24
C PRO A 120 19.86 -2.29 7.82
N MET A 121 18.59 -2.19 7.46
CA MET A 121 17.56 -3.13 7.90
C MET A 121 17.86 -4.51 7.30
N ALA A 122 18.42 -5.41 8.11
CA ALA A 122 18.95 -6.68 7.62
C ALA A 122 17.88 -7.75 7.39
N ASP A 123 16.77 -7.72 8.14
CA ASP A 123 15.70 -8.72 8.07
C ASP A 123 14.31 -8.10 8.26
N ALA A 124 13.52 -8.09 7.18
CA ALA A 124 12.16 -7.56 7.16
C ALA A 124 11.20 -8.38 8.04
N VAL A 125 11.38 -9.70 8.13
CA VAL A 125 10.53 -10.61 8.91
C VAL A 125 10.79 -10.44 10.40
N GLN A 126 12.07 -10.30 10.78
CA GLN A 126 12.44 -9.99 12.16
C GLN A 126 11.87 -8.65 12.60
N ALA A 127 12.02 -7.60 11.78
CA ALA A 127 11.47 -6.29 12.10
C ALA A 127 9.94 -6.31 12.22
N GLN A 128 9.25 -6.97 11.29
CA GLN A 128 7.81 -7.21 11.36
C GLN A 128 7.39 -7.86 12.69
N SER A 129 8.11 -8.91 13.11
CA SER A 129 7.84 -9.64 14.35
C SER A 129 8.06 -8.75 15.59
N LEU A 130 9.15 -7.99 15.61
CA LEU A 130 9.45 -7.08 16.71
C LEU A 130 8.46 -5.91 16.77
N SER A 131 8.05 -5.35 15.63
CA SER A 131 7.01 -4.30 15.56
C SER A 131 5.69 -4.78 16.15
N ALA A 132 5.30 -6.03 15.87
CA ALA A 132 4.10 -6.62 16.45
C ALA A 132 4.22 -6.80 17.98
N MET A 133 5.37 -7.25 18.47
CA MET A 133 5.63 -7.36 19.92
C MET A 133 5.57 -5.99 20.61
N LEU A 134 6.12 -4.95 19.97
CA LEU A 134 6.10 -3.60 20.50
C LEU A 134 4.69 -3.00 20.51
N ALA A 135 3.90 -3.25 19.45
CA ALA A 135 2.50 -2.85 19.39
C ALA A 135 1.69 -3.40 20.58
N CYS A 136 1.91 -4.68 20.95
CA CYS A 136 1.27 -5.30 22.11
C CYS A 136 1.66 -4.65 23.46
N LYS A 137 2.79 -3.95 23.54
CA LYS A 137 3.20 -3.20 24.74
C LYS A 137 2.67 -1.76 24.76
N ILE A 138 2.34 -1.22 23.60
CA ILE A 138 1.93 0.19 23.45
C ILE A 138 0.41 0.32 23.50
N ILE A 139 -0.33 -0.58 22.85
CA ILE A 139 -1.78 -0.50 22.80
C ILE A 139 -2.36 -1.05 24.11
N PRO A 140 -3.18 -0.27 24.84
CA PRO A 140 -3.81 -0.74 26.07
C PRO A 140 -4.75 -1.90 25.80
N TYR A 141 -4.75 -2.91 26.67
CA TYR A 141 -5.62 -4.08 26.54
C TYR A 141 -7.10 -3.70 26.46
N GLU A 142 -7.54 -2.71 27.24
CA GLU A 142 -8.92 -2.24 27.23
C GLU A 142 -9.30 -1.57 25.90
N ALA A 143 -8.34 -0.92 25.23
CA ALA A 143 -8.57 -0.35 23.91
C ALA A 143 -8.78 -1.47 22.86
N LEU A 144 -8.02 -2.57 22.94
CA LEU A 144 -8.23 -3.73 22.06
C LEU A 144 -9.60 -4.38 22.27
N ILE A 145 -10.04 -4.53 23.52
CA ILE A 145 -11.41 -5.01 23.83
C ILE A 145 -12.45 -4.05 23.24
N TRP A 146 -12.29 -2.75 23.45
CA TRP A 146 -13.22 -1.77 22.91
C TRP A 146 -13.31 -1.82 21.38
N LEU A 147 -12.17 -1.87 20.69
CA LEU A 147 -12.13 -1.99 19.23
C LEU A 147 -12.71 -3.32 18.72
N SER A 148 -12.66 -4.39 19.53
CA SER A 148 -13.25 -5.69 19.17
C SER A 148 -14.78 -5.66 18.99
N THR A 149 -15.45 -4.61 19.47
CA THR A 149 -16.87 -4.35 19.20
C THR A 149 -17.17 -4.29 17.70
N TRP A 150 -16.19 -3.89 16.88
CA TRP A 150 -16.30 -3.83 15.43
C TRP A 150 -15.26 -4.77 14.79
N PRO A 151 -15.65 -5.98 14.35
CA PRO A 151 -14.72 -6.99 13.86
C PRO A 151 -13.80 -6.51 12.73
N ASN A 152 -14.32 -5.69 11.81
CA ASN A 152 -13.52 -5.14 10.72
C ASN A 152 -12.48 -4.14 11.20
N VAL A 153 -12.79 -3.32 12.21
CA VAL A 153 -11.84 -2.37 12.81
C VAL A 153 -10.69 -3.12 13.46
N LEU A 154 -11.00 -4.13 14.28
CA LEU A 154 -9.98 -4.96 14.94
C LEU A 154 -9.16 -5.76 13.93
N LYS A 155 -9.79 -6.32 12.89
CA LYS A 155 -9.11 -7.02 11.80
C LYS A 155 -8.12 -6.09 11.09
N THR A 156 -8.56 -4.90 10.70
CA THR A 156 -7.70 -3.91 10.03
C THR A 156 -6.52 -3.50 10.90
N LEU A 157 -6.76 -3.25 12.19
CA LEU A 157 -5.68 -2.97 13.13
C LEU A 157 -4.71 -4.16 13.19
N SER A 158 -5.20 -5.37 13.45
CA SER A 158 -4.37 -6.59 13.53
C SER A 158 -3.48 -6.81 12.31
N LEU A 159 -4.05 -6.68 11.10
CA LEU A 159 -3.29 -6.78 9.84
C LEU A 159 -2.18 -5.72 9.78
N TYR A 160 -2.48 -4.49 10.19
CA TYR A 160 -1.48 -3.42 10.24
C TYR A 160 -0.36 -3.73 11.24
N LEU A 161 -0.72 -4.10 12.47
CA LEU A 161 0.20 -4.38 13.57
C LEU A 161 1.17 -5.52 13.25
N THR A 162 0.68 -6.52 12.54
CA THR A 162 1.43 -7.73 12.21
C THR A 162 2.19 -7.62 10.89
N GLY A 163 2.21 -6.45 10.24
CA GLY A 163 3.02 -6.18 9.05
C GLY A 163 2.33 -6.41 7.71
N PHE A 164 1.09 -6.92 7.69
CA PHE A 164 0.24 -6.97 6.50
C PHE A 164 -0.40 -5.60 6.20
N ARG A 165 0.41 -4.54 6.25
CA ARG A 165 -0.06 -3.15 6.20
C ARG A 165 -0.83 -2.84 4.92
N HIS A 166 -0.43 -3.41 3.79
CA HIS A 166 -1.18 -3.27 2.55
C HIS A 166 -2.63 -3.79 2.65
N GLU A 167 -2.85 -4.89 3.36
CA GLU A 167 -4.18 -5.50 3.56
C GLU A 167 -5.08 -4.70 4.51
N SER A 168 -4.52 -3.72 5.24
CA SER A 168 -5.30 -2.78 6.05
C SER A 168 -6.00 -1.68 5.22
N GLY A 169 -5.73 -1.63 3.91
CA GLY A 169 -6.42 -0.77 2.96
C GLY A 169 -6.23 0.72 3.26
N ILE A 170 -7.35 1.44 3.41
CA ILE A 170 -7.38 2.89 3.54
C ILE A 170 -6.56 3.42 4.72
N VAL A 171 -6.45 2.64 5.80
CA VAL A 171 -5.62 3.01 6.96
C VAL A 171 -4.15 3.15 6.56
N ASN A 172 -3.61 2.17 5.82
CA ASN A 172 -2.25 2.23 5.31
C ASN A 172 -2.04 3.37 4.30
N THR A 173 -3.03 3.65 3.45
CA THR A 173 -2.94 4.81 2.54
C THR A 173 -2.83 6.12 3.32
N ILE A 174 -3.72 6.34 4.29
CA ILE A 174 -3.72 7.56 5.13
C ILE A 174 -2.39 7.72 5.86
N VAL A 175 -1.85 6.64 6.44
CA VAL A 175 -0.59 6.71 7.17
C VAL A 175 0.60 6.95 6.23
N LEU A 176 0.65 6.30 5.07
CA LEU A 176 1.71 6.56 4.08
C LEU A 176 1.68 8.00 3.56
N ASP A 177 0.50 8.56 3.32
CA ASP A 177 0.37 9.95 2.92
C ASP A 177 0.77 10.91 4.05
N ALA A 178 0.40 10.60 5.30
CA ALA A 178 0.85 11.36 6.46
C ALA A 178 2.39 11.39 6.59
N ILE A 179 3.06 10.26 6.32
CA ILE A 179 4.53 10.15 6.33
C ILE A 179 5.18 10.96 5.22
N ARG A 180 4.60 10.94 4.01
CA ARG A 180 5.12 11.72 2.89
C ARG A 180 5.10 13.22 3.21
N VAL A 181 4.01 13.68 3.81
CA VAL A 181 3.84 15.08 4.21
C VAL A 181 4.76 15.43 5.37
N SER A 182 4.88 14.56 6.39
CA SER A 182 5.80 14.80 7.52
C SER A 182 7.27 14.83 7.07
N ALA A 183 7.65 14.06 6.05
CA ALA A 183 9.01 14.09 5.49
C ALA A 183 9.35 15.39 4.70
N GLY A 184 8.47 16.40 4.71
CA GLY A 184 8.68 17.68 4.02
C GLY A 184 8.21 17.73 2.57
N SER A 185 7.44 16.73 2.11
CA SER A 185 6.81 16.80 0.79
C SER A 185 5.60 17.74 0.88
N SER A 186 5.54 18.74 -0.01
CA SER A 186 4.41 19.67 -0.08
C SER A 186 3.11 18.93 -0.42
N PHE A 187 2.10 19.10 0.44
CA PHE A 187 0.73 18.68 0.18
C PHE A 187 0.11 19.65 -0.82
N GLU A 188 -0.09 19.23 -2.07
CA GLU A 188 -1.01 19.93 -2.96
C GLU A 188 -2.44 19.60 -2.50
N SER A 189 -3.05 20.51 -1.73
CA SER A 189 -4.50 20.48 -1.54
C SER A 189 -5.17 20.66 -2.91
N PRO A 190 -6.21 19.89 -3.27
CA PRO A 190 -6.98 20.19 -4.47
C PRO A 190 -7.53 21.61 -4.34
N ALA A 191 -7.21 22.46 -5.31
CA ALA A 191 -7.65 23.84 -5.38
C ALA A 191 -9.18 23.93 -5.21
N GLU A 192 -9.63 24.83 -4.33
CA GLU A 192 -11.00 25.34 -4.35
C GLU A 192 -11.28 25.87 -5.76
N LEU A 193 -12.18 25.19 -6.50
CA LEU A 193 -12.72 25.72 -7.75
C LEU A 193 -13.89 26.65 -7.45
N PRO A 194 -14.11 27.67 -8.29
CA PRO A 194 -15.01 28.78 -7.99
C PRO A 194 -16.47 28.32 -8.03
N VAL A 195 -17.24 28.78 -7.04
CA VAL A 195 -18.70 28.72 -7.04
C VAL A 195 -19.21 29.73 -8.06
N ASP A 196 -19.84 29.27 -9.15
CA ASP A 196 -20.64 30.14 -10.00
C ASP A 196 -22.13 29.84 -9.78
N THR A 197 -22.88 30.92 -9.60
CA THR A 197 -24.21 30.94 -9.01
C THR A 197 -25.17 31.40 -10.08
N THR A 198 -26.04 30.52 -10.61
CA THR A 198 -27.31 30.97 -11.22
C THR A 198 -28.33 29.84 -11.33
N ASN A 199 -29.49 30.09 -10.72
CA ASN A 199 -30.76 29.37 -10.79
C ASN A 199 -31.34 29.34 -12.23
N GLU A 200 -32.17 28.34 -12.61
CA GLU A 200 -33.66 28.39 -12.54
C GLU A 200 -34.38 27.22 -13.30
N GLN A 201 -35.23 26.49 -12.55
CA GLN A 201 -36.60 25.96 -12.81
C GLN A 201 -37.02 25.05 -14.01
N LEU A 202 -37.39 23.81 -13.63
CA LEU A 202 -38.53 22.89 -13.97
C LEU A 202 -39.49 23.18 -15.15
N ILE A 203 -39.78 22.14 -16.00
CA ILE A 203 -41.12 21.71 -16.47
C ILE A 203 -41.15 20.18 -16.78
N ILE A 204 -42.26 19.50 -16.43
CA ILE A 204 -42.63 18.09 -16.64
C ILE A 204 -43.52 17.92 -17.89
N THR A 205 -43.32 16.89 -18.73
CA THR A 205 -44.37 16.08 -19.40
C THR A 205 -43.77 14.75 -19.88
N GLY A 206 -44.46 13.62 -19.68
CA GLY A 206 -43.97 12.26 -19.96
C GLY A 206 -44.42 11.63 -21.28
N TYR A 207 -43.88 10.43 -21.59
CA TYR A 207 -44.54 9.26 -22.21
C TYR A 207 -43.59 8.04 -22.22
N ASP A 208 -44.20 6.85 -22.20
CA ASP A 208 -43.67 5.49 -22.00
C ASP A 208 -42.61 4.97 -22.98
N GLY A 209 -41.80 4.01 -22.50
CA GLY A 209 -41.39 2.83 -23.29
C GLY A 209 -39.89 2.59 -23.53
N ALA A 210 -39.36 1.59 -22.82
CA ALA A 210 -38.24 0.69 -23.17
C ALA A 210 -36.76 1.17 -23.12
N ASP A 211 -35.95 0.22 -22.64
CA ASP A 211 -34.49 0.06 -22.76
C ASP A 211 -33.51 0.94 -21.96
N ILE A 212 -32.86 0.23 -21.02
CA ILE A 212 -31.48 0.35 -20.53
C ILE A 212 -30.61 1.33 -21.33
N LYS A 213 -30.13 2.39 -20.66
CA LYS A 213 -28.73 2.84 -20.69
C LYS A 213 -28.48 3.88 -19.60
N GLN A 214 -27.55 3.52 -18.72
CA GLN A 214 -26.82 4.45 -17.88
C GLN A 214 -26.08 5.43 -18.80
N ASP A 215 -26.42 6.71 -18.72
CA ASP A 215 -25.59 7.81 -19.20
C ASP A 215 -25.31 8.78 -18.04
N THR A 216 -24.25 8.45 -17.30
CA THR A 216 -22.99 9.22 -17.16
C THR A 216 -23.00 10.74 -17.42
N PHE A 217 -22.26 11.66 -16.77
CA PHE A 217 -20.85 11.86 -16.29
C PHE A 217 -20.85 13.27 -15.60
N PRO A 218 -19.94 13.69 -14.66
CA PRO A 218 -18.49 13.77 -14.90
C PRO A 218 -17.58 13.57 -13.67
N ILE A 219 -16.55 12.73 -13.84
CA ILE A 219 -15.40 12.66 -12.93
C ILE A 219 -14.39 13.74 -13.35
N ALA A 220 -14.24 14.76 -12.52
CA ALA A 220 -13.06 15.62 -12.50
C ALA A 220 -12.38 15.52 -11.12
N GLN A 221 -11.05 15.29 -11.14
CA GLN A 221 -10.05 15.52 -10.08
C GLN A 221 -9.94 14.51 -8.91
N ASN A 222 -8.99 13.57 -9.06
CA ASN A 222 -8.33 12.77 -8.00
C ASN A 222 -7.13 12.06 -8.68
N GLU A 223 -5.91 12.10 -8.14
CA GLU A 223 -4.78 11.37 -8.72
C GLU A 223 -5.07 9.86 -8.71
N ARG A 224 -5.27 9.30 -9.90
CA ARG A 224 -5.96 8.03 -10.15
C ARG A 224 -5.10 6.82 -9.74
N PHE A 225 -5.71 5.87 -9.04
CA PHE A 225 -5.30 4.46 -8.96
C PHE A 225 -4.74 3.95 -10.32
N ASN A 226 -3.46 3.62 -10.41
CA ASN A 226 -2.85 3.05 -11.62
C ASN A 226 -2.87 1.52 -11.57
N LEU A 227 -3.92 0.92 -12.12
CA LEU A 227 -4.11 -0.52 -12.26
C LEU A 227 -2.98 -1.18 -13.05
N GLY A 228 -2.34 -0.46 -13.98
CA GLY A 228 -1.18 -0.95 -14.72
C GLY A 228 0.02 -1.21 -13.82
N SER A 229 0.26 -0.32 -12.84
CA SER A 229 1.35 -0.46 -11.87
C SER A 229 1.10 -1.61 -10.92
N ILE A 230 -0.15 -1.77 -10.48
CA ILE A 230 -0.59 -2.87 -9.62
C ILE A 230 -0.42 -4.20 -10.34
N PHE A 231 -0.88 -4.30 -11.60
CA PHE A 231 -0.69 -5.48 -12.43
C PHE A 231 0.79 -5.85 -12.58
N HIS A 232 1.65 -4.89 -12.89
CA HIS A 232 3.10 -5.14 -13.01
C HIS A 232 3.71 -5.65 -11.70
N GLN A 233 3.32 -5.08 -10.56
CA GLN A 233 3.79 -5.53 -9.25
C GLN A 233 3.29 -6.96 -8.92
N TRP A 234 2.04 -7.27 -9.23
CA TRP A 234 1.48 -8.62 -9.08
C TRP A 234 2.24 -9.63 -9.95
N VAL A 235 2.46 -9.34 -11.24
CA VAL A 235 3.25 -10.23 -12.12
C VAL A 235 4.63 -10.50 -11.54
N LYS A 236 5.34 -9.45 -11.10
CA LYS A 236 6.68 -9.57 -10.54
C LYS A 236 6.68 -10.45 -9.30
N LYS A 237 5.75 -10.21 -8.37
CA LYS A 237 5.59 -11.00 -7.14
C LYS A 237 5.28 -12.46 -7.47
N SER A 238 4.28 -12.71 -8.32
CA SER A 238 3.83 -14.06 -8.65
C SER A 238 4.88 -14.90 -9.37
N ILE A 239 5.75 -14.29 -10.19
CA ILE A 239 6.89 -14.99 -10.80
C ILE A 239 7.98 -15.30 -9.76
N LEU A 240 8.36 -14.32 -8.93
CA LEU A 240 9.43 -14.48 -7.94
C LEU A 240 9.08 -15.45 -6.81
N GLU A 241 7.81 -15.47 -6.40
CA GLU A 241 7.28 -16.38 -5.39
C GLU A 241 6.82 -17.73 -5.97
N GLN A 242 7.05 -17.96 -7.27
CA GLN A 242 6.68 -19.20 -7.97
C GLN A 242 5.17 -19.53 -7.93
N LEU A 243 4.32 -18.51 -7.75
CA LEU A 243 2.85 -18.65 -7.85
C LEU A 243 2.39 -18.80 -9.30
N ILE A 244 3.15 -18.25 -10.25
CA ILE A 244 3.02 -18.52 -11.68
C ILE A 244 4.18 -19.40 -12.10
N SER A 245 3.89 -20.63 -12.53
CA SER A 245 4.88 -21.53 -13.12
C SER A 245 5.51 -20.86 -14.34
N VAL A 246 6.82 -20.94 -14.51
CA VAL A 246 7.54 -20.38 -15.68
C VAL A 246 8.05 -21.53 -16.54
N ASN A 247 7.96 -21.39 -17.86
CA ASN A 247 8.44 -22.38 -18.85
C ASN A 247 7.75 -23.75 -18.81
N THR A 248 6.48 -23.81 -18.39
CA THR A 248 5.66 -25.02 -18.49
C THR A 248 4.63 -24.90 -19.61
N ILE A 249 4.14 -26.02 -20.14
CA ILE A 249 3.22 -26.05 -21.30
C ILE A 249 1.95 -25.21 -21.05
N ASP A 250 1.39 -25.32 -19.84
CA ASP A 250 0.17 -24.62 -19.43
C ASP A 250 0.42 -23.23 -18.84
N SER A 251 1.68 -22.77 -18.81
CA SER A 251 2.01 -21.47 -18.24
C SER A 251 1.54 -20.30 -19.12
N SER A 252 1.29 -19.17 -18.47
CA SER A 252 1.13 -17.87 -19.14
C SER A 252 2.45 -17.09 -19.28
N VAL A 253 3.57 -17.61 -18.76
CA VAL A 253 4.86 -16.92 -18.66
C VAL A 253 6.03 -17.81 -19.10
N PHE A 254 6.86 -17.28 -19.99
CA PHE A 254 8.04 -17.97 -20.54
C PHE A 254 9.24 -17.03 -20.56
N ILE A 255 10.44 -17.57 -20.43
CA ILE A 255 11.69 -16.83 -20.67
C ILE A 255 12.15 -17.08 -22.10
N ILE A 256 12.41 -16.02 -22.87
CA ILE A 256 12.83 -16.10 -24.27
C ILE A 256 13.85 -14.98 -24.52
N ALA A 257 15.11 -15.33 -24.80
CA ALA A 257 16.16 -14.41 -25.22
C ALA A 257 16.33 -13.18 -24.32
N ASP A 258 16.44 -13.39 -23.00
CA ASP A 258 16.51 -12.35 -21.94
C ASP A 258 15.22 -11.52 -21.73
N TYR A 259 14.09 -12.01 -22.23
CA TYR A 259 12.78 -11.42 -21.97
C TYR A 259 11.84 -12.41 -21.27
N VAL A 260 11.01 -11.87 -20.39
CA VAL A 260 9.81 -12.51 -19.88
C VAL A 260 8.69 -12.28 -20.90
N PHE A 261 8.29 -13.34 -21.59
CA PHE A 261 7.11 -13.38 -22.43
C PHE A 261 5.87 -13.68 -21.59
N MET A 262 4.88 -12.79 -21.63
CA MET A 262 3.60 -12.95 -20.94
C MET A 262 2.44 -13.08 -21.93
N ARG A 263 1.75 -14.22 -21.92
CA ARG A 263 0.60 -14.51 -22.80
C ARG A 263 -0.58 -13.59 -22.48
N SER A 264 -1.06 -12.87 -23.49
CA SER A 264 -2.25 -12.00 -23.43
C SER A 264 -3.40 -12.61 -24.23
N PRO A 265 -4.64 -12.60 -23.74
CA PRO A 265 -5.11 -11.90 -22.53
C PRO A 265 -5.02 -12.72 -21.23
N THR A 266 -4.60 -13.98 -21.30
CA THR A 266 -4.68 -14.95 -20.19
C THR A 266 -4.08 -14.44 -18.88
N ILE A 267 -2.91 -13.79 -18.94
CA ILE A 267 -2.25 -13.24 -17.75
C ILE A 267 -3.10 -12.17 -17.05
N PHE A 268 -3.90 -11.40 -17.80
CA PHE A 268 -4.79 -10.42 -17.22
C PHE A 268 -6.03 -11.06 -16.62
N TYR A 269 -6.59 -12.11 -17.23
CA TYR A 269 -7.69 -12.85 -16.60
C TYR A 269 -7.27 -13.48 -15.28
N GLN A 270 -6.05 -14.01 -15.21
CA GLN A 270 -5.50 -14.54 -13.97
C GLN A 270 -5.35 -13.44 -12.92
N PHE A 271 -4.76 -12.29 -13.28
CA PHE A 271 -4.68 -11.12 -12.39
C PHE A 271 -6.06 -10.70 -11.86
N MET A 272 -7.04 -10.57 -12.76
CA MET A 272 -8.41 -10.19 -12.41
C MET A 272 -9.07 -11.19 -11.46
N ALA A 273 -8.82 -12.48 -11.66
CA ALA A 273 -9.40 -13.54 -10.84
C ALA A 273 -8.81 -13.58 -9.42
N GLU A 274 -7.51 -13.35 -9.30
CA GLU A 274 -6.79 -13.36 -8.01
C GLU A 274 -6.96 -12.04 -7.23
N ASN A 275 -7.29 -10.94 -7.91
CA ASN A 275 -7.40 -9.61 -7.30
C ASN A 275 -8.84 -9.06 -7.25
N LYS A 276 -9.86 -9.93 -7.35
CA LYS A 276 -11.29 -9.52 -7.34
C LYS A 276 -11.67 -8.61 -6.17
N GLN A 277 -11.12 -8.85 -4.99
CA GLN A 277 -11.39 -8.04 -3.79
C GLN A 277 -10.73 -6.65 -3.83
N ALA A 278 -9.57 -6.53 -4.49
CA ALA A 278 -8.85 -5.27 -4.64
C ALA A 278 -9.37 -4.41 -5.82
N LEU A 279 -10.06 -5.04 -6.78
CA LEU A 279 -10.55 -4.39 -8.00
C LEU A 279 -11.98 -3.84 -7.87
N GLY A 280 -12.69 -4.14 -6.77
CA GLY A 280 -14.05 -3.68 -6.50
C GLY A 280 -15.10 -4.31 -7.43
N GLU A 281 -16.38 -4.25 -7.02
CA GLU A 281 -17.50 -4.62 -7.90
C GLU A 281 -18.12 -3.37 -8.55
N PRO A 282 -18.46 -3.41 -9.86
CA PRO A 282 -18.28 -4.53 -10.77
C PRO A 282 -16.83 -4.66 -11.27
N PRO A 283 -16.39 -5.89 -11.62
CA PRO A 283 -14.99 -6.14 -12.01
C PRO A 283 -14.58 -5.27 -13.20
N CYS A 284 -13.48 -4.52 -13.05
CA CYS A 284 -12.97 -3.67 -14.11
C CYS A 284 -12.56 -4.49 -15.35
N ASP A 285 -12.76 -3.98 -16.57
CA ASP A 285 -12.34 -4.69 -17.79
C ASP A 285 -10.81 -4.86 -17.80
N TRP A 286 -10.33 -6.08 -18.06
CA TRP A 286 -8.89 -6.39 -18.18
C TRP A 286 -8.19 -5.52 -19.25
N ARG A 287 -8.93 -5.04 -20.25
CA ARG A 287 -8.45 -4.08 -21.26
C ARG A 287 -8.03 -2.74 -20.64
N MET A 288 -8.66 -2.33 -19.54
CA MET A 288 -8.26 -1.13 -18.79
C MET A 288 -6.89 -1.33 -18.14
N VAL A 289 -6.71 -2.49 -17.49
CA VAL A 289 -5.44 -2.89 -16.88
C VAL A 289 -4.34 -2.93 -17.94
N GLN A 290 -4.62 -3.57 -19.07
CA GLN A 290 -3.72 -3.64 -20.23
C GLN A 290 -3.31 -2.23 -20.72
N LYS A 291 -4.27 -1.33 -20.97
CA LYS A 291 -4.00 0.02 -21.45
C LYS A 291 -3.18 0.84 -20.46
N GLN A 292 -3.40 0.69 -19.16
CA GLN A 292 -2.62 1.37 -18.13
C GLN A 292 -1.21 0.78 -17.99
N PHE A 293 -1.08 -0.55 -18.08
CA PHE A 293 0.21 -1.24 -18.10
C PHE A 293 1.06 -0.76 -19.29
N GLU A 294 0.48 -0.67 -20.49
CA GLU A 294 1.20 -0.20 -21.67
C GLU A 294 1.72 1.23 -21.53
N LYS A 295 1.02 2.09 -20.77
CA LYS A 295 1.47 3.46 -20.48
C LYS A 295 2.72 3.52 -19.60
N LEU A 296 3.02 2.46 -18.84
CA LEU A 296 4.23 2.38 -18.03
C LEU A 296 5.49 2.17 -18.88
N LYS A 297 5.35 1.79 -20.16
CA LYS A 297 6.46 1.59 -21.11
C LYS A 297 7.53 0.62 -20.58
N LEU A 298 7.09 -0.40 -19.82
CA LEU A 298 7.99 -1.40 -19.26
C LEU A 298 8.29 -2.52 -20.26
N HIS A 299 7.36 -2.81 -21.16
CA HIS A 299 7.46 -3.80 -22.23
C HIS A 299 8.26 -3.27 -23.44
N LYS A 300 8.82 -4.19 -24.22
CA LYS A 300 9.45 -3.92 -25.52
C LYS A 300 8.36 -3.58 -26.54
N ARG A 301 8.62 -2.59 -27.39
CA ARG A 301 7.75 -2.22 -28.51
C ARG A 301 8.38 -2.65 -29.83
N GLN A 302 7.56 -3.11 -30.77
CA GLN A 302 8.00 -3.40 -32.13
C GLN A 302 8.34 -2.11 -32.89
N THR A 303 9.13 -2.23 -33.96
CA THR A 303 9.52 -1.12 -34.84
C THR A 303 8.33 -0.47 -35.54
N ASN A 304 7.29 -1.25 -35.83
CA ASN A 304 6.01 -0.78 -36.38
C ASN A 304 5.10 -0.11 -35.33
N GLY A 305 5.53 0.00 -34.07
CA GLY A 305 4.79 0.65 -32.99
C GLY A 305 3.85 -0.26 -32.18
N VAL A 306 3.71 -1.54 -32.57
CA VAL A 306 2.86 -2.54 -31.90
C VAL A 306 3.49 -2.99 -30.58
N ASN A 307 2.66 -3.18 -29.54
CA ASN A 307 3.09 -3.50 -28.17
C ASN A 307 3.17 -5.02 -27.88
N VAL A 308 2.61 -5.85 -28.76
CA VAL A 308 2.41 -7.28 -28.56
C VAL A 308 3.20 -8.06 -29.60
N TYR A 309 3.86 -9.14 -29.18
CA TYR A 309 4.62 -10.06 -30.02
C TYR A 309 3.87 -11.37 -30.17
N CYS A 310 4.04 -12.01 -31.33
CA CYS A 310 3.54 -13.35 -31.60
C CYS A 310 4.67 -14.36 -31.35
N CYS A 311 4.44 -15.31 -30.44
CA CYS A 311 5.34 -16.42 -30.16
C CYS A 311 4.65 -17.74 -30.52
N GLU A 312 5.38 -18.66 -31.14
CA GLU A 312 4.87 -19.96 -31.58
C GLU A 312 5.44 -21.08 -30.71
N GLU A 313 4.65 -22.14 -30.53
CA GLU A 313 5.18 -23.37 -29.95
C GLU A 313 6.18 -24.02 -30.89
N LYS A 314 7.33 -24.45 -30.36
CA LYS A 314 8.40 -25.05 -31.17
C LYS A 314 7.99 -26.37 -31.83
N GLU A 315 7.16 -27.15 -31.14
CA GLU A 315 6.69 -28.47 -31.59
C GLU A 315 5.17 -28.47 -31.87
N GLY A 316 4.55 -27.30 -31.91
CA GLY A 316 3.10 -27.14 -32.05
C GLY A 316 2.71 -26.13 -33.13
N SER A 317 1.44 -26.19 -33.57
CA SER A 317 0.89 -25.21 -34.52
C SER A 317 0.27 -23.99 -33.83
N LYS A 318 0.35 -23.90 -32.50
CA LYS A 318 -0.29 -22.82 -31.73
C LYS A 318 0.62 -21.61 -31.67
N SER A 319 0.03 -20.45 -31.92
CA SER A 319 0.65 -19.15 -31.76
C SER A 319 -0.05 -18.38 -30.65
N PHE A 320 0.74 -17.64 -29.87
CA PHE A 320 0.27 -16.87 -28.73
C PHE A 320 0.76 -15.45 -28.84
N ASN A 321 -0.14 -14.51 -28.61
CA ASN A 321 0.18 -13.10 -28.54
C ASN A 321 0.53 -12.72 -27.10
N GLY A 322 1.56 -11.91 -26.90
CA GLY A 322 1.99 -11.52 -25.57
C GLY A 322 2.99 -10.37 -25.52
N TYR A 323 3.32 -9.94 -24.31
CA TYR A 323 4.28 -8.87 -24.07
C TYR A 323 5.67 -9.45 -23.80
N LEU A 324 6.71 -8.76 -24.25
CA LEU A 324 8.09 -9.03 -23.87
C LEU A 324 8.55 -7.98 -22.87
N ILE A 325 8.88 -8.38 -21.64
CA ILE A 325 9.47 -7.51 -20.62
C ILE A 325 10.92 -7.93 -20.39
N PRO A 326 11.91 -7.02 -20.40
CA PRO A 326 13.29 -7.37 -20.06
C PRO A 326 13.36 -8.08 -18.71
N VAL A 327 14.06 -9.22 -18.66
CA VAL A 327 14.20 -10.03 -17.44
C VAL A 327 14.66 -9.22 -16.24
N ALA A 328 15.59 -8.28 -16.44
CA ALA A 328 16.09 -7.39 -15.38
C ALA A 328 14.98 -6.56 -14.69
N LYS A 329 13.89 -6.23 -15.39
CA LYS A 329 12.76 -5.47 -14.80
C LYS A 329 11.87 -6.32 -13.90
N ILE A 330 11.86 -7.64 -14.11
CA ILE A 330 11.08 -8.60 -13.31
C ILE A 330 11.96 -9.22 -12.21
N TYR A 331 13.11 -9.79 -12.58
CA TYR A 331 13.96 -10.54 -11.65
C TYR A 331 14.94 -9.66 -10.87
N GLY A 332 15.28 -8.46 -11.35
CA GLY A 332 16.22 -7.56 -10.69
C GLY A 332 17.60 -8.21 -10.53
N THR A 333 18.00 -8.48 -9.29
CA THR A 333 19.26 -9.14 -8.93
C THR A 333 19.16 -10.66 -8.82
N VAL A 334 17.94 -11.22 -8.92
CA VAL A 334 17.70 -12.66 -8.87
C VAL A 334 18.03 -13.27 -10.24
N SER A 335 18.68 -14.44 -10.25
CA SER A 335 18.95 -15.15 -11.50
C SER A 335 17.64 -15.68 -12.10
N PRO A 336 17.33 -15.37 -13.37
CA PRO A 336 16.18 -15.94 -14.06
C PRO A 336 16.37 -17.45 -14.32
N PRO A 337 15.27 -18.18 -14.57
CA PRO A 337 15.32 -19.51 -15.18
C PRO A 337 15.97 -19.46 -16.57
N ALA A 338 16.46 -20.61 -17.04
CA ALA A 338 16.96 -20.76 -18.41
C ALA A 338 15.86 -20.47 -19.45
N ASP A 339 16.27 -20.15 -20.68
CA ASP A 339 15.35 -19.92 -21.79
C ASP A 339 14.44 -21.13 -22.05
N SER A 340 13.18 -20.83 -22.36
CA SER A 340 12.17 -21.82 -22.71
C SER A 340 12.57 -22.56 -23.99
N LEU A 341 12.54 -23.90 -23.94
CA LEU A 341 12.67 -24.74 -25.13
C LEU A 341 11.33 -24.90 -25.89
N LEU A 342 10.22 -24.43 -25.30
CA LEU A 342 8.86 -24.65 -25.79
C LEU A 342 8.37 -23.55 -26.75
N MET A 343 8.93 -22.35 -26.67
CA MET A 343 8.41 -21.16 -27.37
C MET A 343 9.50 -20.50 -28.21
N ILE A 344 9.13 -20.04 -29.42
CA ILE A 344 10.01 -19.31 -30.32
C ILE A 344 9.32 -17.99 -30.71
N LEU A 345 10.09 -16.90 -30.75
CA LEU A 345 9.61 -15.60 -31.22
C LEU A 345 9.49 -15.60 -32.75
N ARG A 346 8.31 -15.29 -33.28
CA ARG A 346 8.12 -15.11 -34.73
C ARG A 346 8.64 -13.72 -35.14
N GLN A 347 9.57 -13.67 -36.10
CA GLN A 347 10.15 -12.42 -36.62
C GLN A 347 9.23 -11.73 -37.62
#